data_AF-A0A7C1PRI9-F1
#
_entry.id   AF-A0A7C1PRI9-F1
#
_cell.length_a   1.000
_cell.length_b   1.000
_cell.length_c   1.000
_cell.angle_alpha   90.00
_cell.angle_beta   90.00
_cell.angle_gamma   90.00
#
_symmetry.space_group_name_H-M   'P 1'
#
loop_
_entity.id
_entity.type
_entity.pdbx_description
1 polymer ?
#
loop_
_entity_poly.entity_id
_entity_poly.type
_entity_poly.pdbx_seq_one_letter_code
_entity_poly.pdbx_strand_id
1 'polypeptide(L)' 'MRMNVKNPGPEIRKETIRQEIVSLLQDDTLSAQDISVEVDISEKEVYEHLYHIHRTMNRGDSKMRVIPSECRA' A
#
# COMPACT_ATOMS: atom_id res chain seq x y z
N MET A 1 -27.69 30.97 25.88
CA MET A 1 -26.33 30.42 25.64
C MET A 1 -26.29 29.81 24.25
N ARG A 2 -25.48 30.35 23.33
CA ARG A 2 -25.27 29.76 21.99
C ARG A 2 -24.09 28.82 22.08
N MET A 3 -24.33 27.51 21.96
CA MET A 3 -23.27 26.52 21.87
C MET A 3 -22.78 26.49 20.42
N ASN A 4 -21.61 27.07 20.17
CA ASN A 4 -20.89 26.91 18.91
C ASN A 4 -20.20 25.55 18.92
N VAL A 5 -20.83 24.54 18.31
CA VAL A 5 -20.19 23.23 18.09
C VAL A 5 -19.22 23.37 16.91
N LYS A 6 -17.96 23.72 17.19
CA LYS A 6 -16.86 23.59 16.24
C LYS A 6 -15.96 22.44 16.67
N ASN A 7 -16.24 21.23 16.17
CA ASN A 7 -15.21 20.34 15.64
C ASN A 7 -15.90 19.14 14.96
N PRO A 8 -15.93 19.01 13.63
CA PRO A 8 -16.20 17.70 13.05
C PRO A 8 -15.09 16.77 13.56
N GLY A 9 -15.47 15.63 14.14
CA GLY A 9 -14.53 14.60 14.61
C GLY A 9 -13.61 14.12 13.48
N PRO A 10 -12.59 13.30 13.78
CA PRO A 10 -11.63 12.88 12.76
C PRO A 10 -12.37 12.16 11.62
N GLU A 11 -12.35 12.77 10.43
CA GLU A 11 -12.86 12.16 9.21
C GLU A 11 -12.08 10.87 8.97
N ILE A 12 -12.78 9.75 8.79
CA ILE A 12 -12.16 8.45 8.50
C ILE A 12 -11.43 8.61 7.16
N ARG A 13 -10.11 8.75 7.21
CA ARG A 13 -9.30 8.88 6.00
C ARG A 13 -9.30 7.53 5.29
N LYS A 14 -9.82 7.50 4.07
CA LYS A 14 -9.58 6.36 3.17
C LYS A 14 -8.06 6.18 3.06
N GLU A 15 -7.60 4.94 3.15
CA GLU A 15 -6.19 4.64 2.94
C GLU A 15 -5.78 5.10 1.54
N THR A 16 -4.54 5.57 1.43
CA THR A 16 -3.95 5.82 0.11
C THR A 16 -3.57 4.49 -0.52
N ILE A 17 -3.57 4.40 -1.85
CA ILE A 17 -3.14 3.20 -2.59
C ILE A 17 -1.82 2.62 -2.06
N ARG A 18 -0.84 3.47 -1.72
CA ARG A 18 0.44 2.99 -1.15
C ARG A 18 0.30 2.34 0.23
N GLN A 19 -0.61 2.83 1.07
CA GLN A 19 -0.87 2.24 2.38
C GLN A 19 -1.57 0.90 2.22
N GLU A 20 -2.55 0.83 1.31
CA GLU A 20 -3.28 -0.40 1.01
C GLU A 20 -2.35 -1.50 0.47
N ILE A 21 -1.45 -1.17 -0.48
CA ILE A 21 -0.41 -2.08 -0.96
C ILE A 21 0.51 -2.56 0.19
N VAL A 22 0.88 -1.67 1.11
CA VAL A 22 1.71 -2.04 2.27
C VAL A 22 0.97 -2.95 3.24
N SER A 23 -0.34 -2.75 3.42
CA SER A 23 -1.18 -3.63 4.23
C SER A 23 -1.25 -5.03 3.61
N LEU A 24 -1.54 -5.13 2.31
CA LEU A 24 -1.58 -6.41 1.59
C LEU A 24 -0.25 -7.19 1.70
N LEU A 25 0.88 -6.51 1.53
CA LEU A 25 2.22 -7.13 1.58
C LEU A 25 2.71 -7.46 3.00
N GLN A 26 2.03 -6.99 4.04
CA GLN A 26 2.29 -7.45 5.42
C GLN A 26 1.63 -8.80 5.70
N ASP A 27 0.52 -9.09 5.02
CA ASP A 27 -0.25 -10.31 5.23
C ASP A 27 0.25 -11.47 4.38
N ASP A 28 0.58 -11.22 3.09
CA ASP A 28 1.06 -12.26 2.19
C ASP A 28 2.08 -11.75 1.15
N THR A 29 2.80 -12.69 0.53
CA THR A 29 3.64 -12.42 -0.64
C THR A 29 2.79 -12.45 -1.91
N LEU A 30 2.66 -11.29 -2.55
CA LEU A 30 1.82 -11.12 -3.73
C LEU A 30 2.64 -10.73 -4.96
N SER A 31 2.20 -11.17 -6.14
CA SER A 31 2.72 -10.66 -7.41
C SER A 31 2.15 -9.28 -7.72
N ALA A 32 2.76 -8.56 -8.67
CA ALA A 32 2.24 -7.28 -9.13
C ALA A 32 0.82 -7.40 -9.73
N GLN A 33 0.54 -8.54 -10.38
CA GLN A 33 -0.79 -8.85 -10.91
C GLN A 33 -1.81 -9.02 -9.78
N ASP A 34 -1.49 -9.78 -8.73
CA ASP A 34 -2.40 -9.99 -7.59
C ASP A 34 -2.74 -8.65 -6.92
N ILE A 35 -1.71 -7.82 -6.68
CA ILE A 35 -1.90 -6.48 -6.11
C ILE A 35 -2.81 -5.64 -7.01
N SER A 36 -2.61 -5.66 -8.33
CA SER A 36 -3.42 -4.86 -9.27
C SER A 36 -4.92 -5.15 -9.16
N VAL A 37 -5.27 -6.41 -8.92
CA VAL A 37 -6.66 -6.85 -8.74
C VAL A 37 -7.20 -6.40 -7.38
N GLU A 38 -6.41 -6.55 -6.32
CA GLU A 38 -6.85 -6.21 -4.95
C GLU A 38 -7.03 -4.70 -4.73
N VAL A 39 -6.16 -3.85 -5.30
CA VAL A 39 -6.26 -2.37 -5.16
C VAL A 39 -6.93 -1.65 -6.33
N ASP A 40 -7.45 -2.39 -7.32
CA ASP A 40 -8.18 -1.87 -8.49
C ASP A 40 -7.40 -0.77 -9.26
N ILE A 41 -6.13 -1.04 -9.57
CA ILE A 41 -5.27 -0.18 -10.40
C ILE A 41 -4.56 -0.99 -11.48
N SER A 42 -3.98 -0.33 -12.48
CA SER A 42 -3.21 -1.08 -13.48
C SER A 42 -1.92 -1.68 -12.90
N GLU A 43 -1.50 -2.85 -13.37
CA GLU A 43 -0.23 -3.48 -12.97
C GLU A 43 0.97 -2.52 -13.15
N LYS A 44 0.93 -1.66 -14.18
CA LYS A 44 1.93 -0.61 -14.38
C LYS A 44 2.00 0.38 -13.22
N GLU A 45 0.86 0.82 -12.71
CA GLU A 45 0.79 1.72 -11.55
C GLU A 45 1.25 1.03 -10.27
N VAL A 46 1.01 -0.28 -10.13
CA VAL A 46 1.56 -1.08 -9.04
C VAL A 46 3.09 -0.94 -9.00
N TYR A 47 3.79 -1.14 -10.12
CA TYR A 47 5.26 -1.02 -10.15
C TYR A 47 5.75 0.37 -9.69
N GLU A 48 5.09 1.45 -10.10
CA GLU A 48 5.43 2.82 -9.66
C GLU A 48 5.24 2.98 -8.15
N HIS A 49 4.15 2.44 -7.58
CA HIS A 49 3.91 2.47 -6.16
C HIS A 49 4.91 1.63 -5.36
N LEU A 50 5.24 0.42 -5.82
CA LEU A 50 6.24 -0.45 -5.21
C LEU A 50 7.62 0.22 -5.19
N TYR A 51 8.01 0.93 -6.25
CA TYR A 51 9.25 1.72 -6.27
C TYR A 51 9.30 2.74 -5.13
N HIS A 52 8.22 3.49 -4.95
CA HIS A 52 8.13 4.48 -3.88
C HIS A 52 8.14 3.85 -2.48
N ILE A 53 7.37 2.77 -2.29
CA ILE A 53 7.30 2.02 -1.02
C ILE A 53 8.68 1.50 -0.64
N HIS A 54 9.38 0.83 -1.57
CA HIS A 54 10.72 0.30 -1.36
C HIS A 54 11.71 1.42 -0.95
N ARG A 55 11.62 2.60 -1.58
CA ARG A 55 12.46 3.76 -1.25
C ARG A 55 12.20 4.32 0.15
N THR A 56 10.96 4.32 0.62
CA THR A 56 10.60 4.91 1.92
C THR A 56 10.71 3.93 3.08
N MET A 57 10.42 2.64 2.87
CA MET A 57 10.48 1.61 3.93
C MET A 57 11.90 1.34 4.43
N ASN A 58 12.92 1.49 3.58
CA ASN A 58 14.33 1.29 3.97
C ASN A 58 14.86 2.27 5.03
N ARG A 59 14.04 3.20 5.52
CA ARG A 59 14.37 4.12 6.61
C ARG A 59 13.88 3.64 8.00
N GLY A 60 13.14 2.54 8.07
CA GLY A 60 12.63 1.94 9.31
C GLY A 60 13.03 0.47 9.47
N ASP A 61 12.43 -0.22 10.44
CA ASP A 61 12.73 -1.63 10.77
C ASP A 61 12.10 -2.63 9.79
N SER A 62 11.16 -2.19 8.96
CA SER A 62 10.47 -3.02 7.98
C SER A 62 11.16 -2.96 6.61
N LYS A 63 11.43 -4.14 6.02
CA LYS A 63 12.06 -4.26 4.70
C LYS A 63 11.14 -4.99 3.74
N MET A 64 10.96 -4.43 2.55
CA MET A 64 10.30 -5.11 1.45
C MET A 64 11.30 -6.08 0.79
N ARG A 65 10.88 -7.33 0.54
CA ARG A 65 11.67 -8.33 -0.16
C ARG A 65 11.07 -8.60 -1.53
N VAL A 66 11.91 -8.76 -2.54
CA VAL A 66 11.52 -9.19 -3.89
C VAL A 66 12.03 -10.61 -4.07
N ILE A 67 11.13 -11.54 -4.37
CA ILE A 67 11.49 -12.93 -4.69
C ILE A 67 11.77 -13.01 -6.19
N PRO A 68 12.96 -13.46 -6.62
CA PRO A 68 13.26 -13.65 -8.03
C PRO A 68 12.30 -14.65 -8.67
N SER A 69 11.91 -14.40 -9.91
CA SER A 69 11.11 -15.35 -10.68
C SER A 69 11.91 -16.61 -10.99
N GLU A 70 11.27 -17.77 -10.88
CA GLU A 70 11.88 -19.07 -11.19
C GLU A 70 11.19 -19.72 -12.41
N CYS A 71 11.96 -20.45 -13.22
CA CYS A 71 11.40 -21.27 -14.29
C CYS A 71 10.68 -22.47 -13.68
N ARG A 72 9.47 -22.77 -14.18
CA ARG A 72 8.76 -24.01 -13.85
C ARG A 72 9.29 -25.13 -14.75
N ALA A 73 9.61 -26.28 -14.15
CA ALA A 73 10.09 -27.47 -14.86
C ALA A 73 9.00 -28.12 -15.71
#